data_AF-A0A9J6H982-F1
#
_entry.id   AF-A0A9J6H982-F1
#
_cell.length_a   1.000
_cell.length_b   1.000
_cell.length_c   1.000
_cell.angle_alpha   90.00
_cell.angle_beta   90.00
_cell.angle_gamma   90.00
#
_symmetry.space_group_name_H-M   'P 1'
#
loop_
_entity.id
_entity.type
_entity.pdbx_description
1 polymer ?
#
loop_
_entity_poly.entity_id
_entity_poly.type
_entity_poly.pdbx_seq_one_letter_code
_entity_poly.pdbx_strand_id
1 'polypeptide(L)'
;MWVNCRRYAVQAHNIGCYKTQQRPWVRQLEATYDVIVKECGLFVDQKRPFLGATPDGLVGDDTLVEMKCPYAARDLTPLEGVRKKKKIL
;
A
#
# COMPACT_ATOMS: atom_id res chain seq x y z
N MET A 1 3.54 9.38 9.56
CA MET A 1 4.31 10.59 9.23
C MET A 1 5.56 10.11 8.51
N TRP A 2 5.56 10.14 7.17
CA TRP A 2 6.65 9.60 6.36
C TRP A 2 7.69 10.69 6.16
N VAL A 3 8.83 10.55 6.85
CA VAL A 3 9.94 11.50 6.77
C VAL A 3 10.84 11.14 5.58
N ASN A 4 10.65 11.87 4.49
CA ASN A 4 11.67 12.18 3.47
C ASN A 4 12.31 10.98 2.72
N CYS A 5 11.51 10.05 2.19
CA CYS A 5 11.96 9.13 1.15
C CYS A 5 11.61 9.71 -0.23
N ARG A 6 12.64 10.05 -1.03
CA ARG A 6 12.43 10.52 -2.40
C ARG A 6 12.06 9.34 -3.28
N ARG A 7 11.01 9.55 -4.07
CA ARG A 7 10.57 8.82 -5.29
C ARG A 7 9.70 7.56 -5.10
N TYR A 8 8.50 7.70 -5.69
CA TYR A 8 7.48 6.71 -6.03
C TYR A 8 6.88 5.89 -4.87
N ALA A 9 5.90 6.51 -4.18
CA ALA A 9 4.82 5.75 -3.57
C ALA A 9 3.82 5.39 -4.68
N VAL A 10 3.67 4.10 -5.00
CA VAL A 10 2.54 3.65 -5.83
C VAL A 10 1.33 3.63 -4.90
N GLN A 11 0.59 4.73 -4.86
CA GLN A 11 -0.75 4.73 -4.29
C GLN A 11 -1.62 3.92 -5.25
N ALA A 12 -1.97 2.70 -4.88
CA ALA A 12 -2.95 1.91 -5.61
C ALA A 12 -4.33 2.56 -5.44
N HIS A 13 -4.60 3.58 -6.27
CA HIS A 13 -5.92 4.14 -6.46
C HIS A 13 -6.74 3.08 -7.20
N ASN A 14 -7.74 2.48 -6.54
CA ASN A 14 -8.74 1.53 -7.07
C ASN A 14 -8.58 0.03 -6.78
N ILE A 15 -7.79 -0.38 -5.80
CA ILE A 15 -7.80 -1.78 -5.36
C ILE A 15 -8.77 -1.92 -4.19
N GLY A 16 -9.79 -2.77 -4.35
CA GLY A 16 -10.80 -3.02 -3.32
C GLY A 16 -10.19 -3.52 -2.02
N CYS A 17 -10.96 -3.48 -0.94
CA CYS A 17 -10.54 -4.08 0.32
C CYS A 17 -11.58 -5.12 0.75
N TYR A 18 -11.16 -6.38 0.88
CA TYR A 18 -11.87 -7.44 1.59
C TYR A 18 -10.92 -7.94 2.66
N LYS A 19 -11.36 -7.76 3.90
CA LYS A 19 -10.63 -7.95 5.16
C LYS A 19 -10.09 -9.35 5.43
N THR A 20 -10.20 -10.32 4.51
CA THR A 20 -9.97 -11.74 4.83
C THR A 20 -8.83 -12.39 4.07
N GLN A 21 -8.26 -11.78 3.03
CA GLN A 21 -7.06 -12.32 2.38
C GLN A 21 -6.21 -11.13 1.88
N GLN A 22 -4.95 -11.01 2.30
CA GLN A 22 -4.02 -9.99 1.75
C GLN A 22 -3.60 -10.34 0.31
N ARG A 23 -3.63 -11.63 -0.05
CA ARG A 23 -3.12 -12.18 -1.32
C ARG A 23 -3.88 -11.78 -2.60
N PRO A 24 -5.21 -11.60 -2.63
CA PRO A 24 -5.95 -11.24 -3.85
C PRO A 24 -5.59 -9.85 -4.38
N TRP A 25 -5.23 -8.92 -3.49
CA TRP A 25 -4.97 -7.51 -3.83
C TRP A 25 -3.59 -7.31 -4.41
N VAL A 26 -2.60 -8.00 -3.85
CA VAL A 26 -1.24 -8.03 -4.39
C VAL A 26 -1.31 -8.52 -5.84
N ARG A 27 -2.03 -9.61 -6.10
CA ARG A 27 -2.24 -10.12 -7.48
C ARG A 27 -2.93 -9.12 -8.39
N GLN A 28 -3.94 -8.40 -7.91
CA GLN A 28 -4.59 -7.35 -8.70
C GLN A 28 -3.65 -6.20 -8.99
N LEU A 29 -2.81 -5.80 -8.04
CA LEU A 29 -1.81 -4.76 -8.21
C LEU A 29 -0.77 -5.19 -9.24
N GLU A 30 -0.22 -6.40 -9.07
CA GLU A 30 0.74 -7.01 -9.98
C GLU A 30 0.17 -7.08 -11.41
N ALA A 31 -1.08 -7.53 -11.58
CA ALA A 31 -1.72 -7.60 -12.89
C ALA A 31 -2.07 -6.23 -13.49
N THR A 32 -2.44 -5.24 -12.67
CA THR A 32 -2.85 -3.90 -13.16
C THR A 32 -1.65 -3.08 -13.60
N TYR A 33 -0.54 -3.18 -12.86
CA TYR A 33 0.65 -2.38 -13.10
C TYR A 33 1.77 -3.17 -13.80
N ASP A 34 1.56 -4.46 -14.07
CA ASP A 34 2.55 -5.39 -14.62
C ASP A 34 3.87 -5.38 -13.82
N VAL A 35 3.72 -5.45 -12.49
CA VAL A 35 4.83 -5.45 -11.53
C VAL A 35 4.83 -6.72 -10.71
N ILE A 36 5.96 -7.04 -10.08
CA ILE A 36 6.06 -8.11 -9.09
C ILE A 36 6.26 -7.46 -7.73
N VAL A 37 5.38 -7.77 -6.78
CA VAL A 37 5.47 -7.24 -5.41
C VAL A 37 6.10 -8.30 -4.52
N LYS A 38 7.22 -7.96 -3.90
CA LYS A 38 7.90 -8.81 -2.92
C LYS A 38 7.41 -8.48 -1.52
N GLU A 39 7.04 -9.50 -0.76
CA GLU A 39 6.79 -9.36 0.68
C GLU A 39 8.06 -8.87 1.38
N CYS A 40 7.88 -8.03 2.40
CA CYS A 40 8.99 -7.43 3.11
C CYS A 40 8.70 -7.28 4.61
N GLY A 41 9.76 -7.09 5.38
CA GLY A 41 9.71 -6.95 6.83
C GLY A 41 9.94 -5.51 7.28
N LEU A 42 10.47 -5.37 8.50
CA LEU A 42 10.86 -4.08 9.04
C LEU A 42 12.17 -3.59 8.41
N PHE A 43 12.15 -2.36 7.89
CA PHE A 43 13.34 -1.62 7.48
C PHE A 43 13.72 -0.63 8.58
N VAL A 44 14.97 -0.68 9.03
CA VAL A 44 15.51 0.25 10.03
C VAL A 44 16.40 1.28 9.35
N ASP A 45 16.24 2.55 9.71
CA ASP A 45 17.08 3.65 9.19
C ASP A 45 18.52 3.49 9.69
N GLN A 46 19.47 3.40 8.74
CA GLN A 46 20.89 3.16 9.04
C GLN A 46 21.54 4.28 9.87
N LYS A 47 21.05 5.53 9.75
CA LYS A 47 21.58 6.69 10.48
C LYS A 47 20.84 6.92 11.79
N ARG A 48 19.59 6.47 11.88
CA ARG A 48 18.71 6.63 13.04
C ARG A 48 18.11 5.27 13.40
N PRO A 49 18.84 4.39 14.12
CA PRO A 49 18.42 3.01 14.37
C PRO A 49 17.10 2.87 15.16
N PHE A 50 16.62 3.95 15.77
CA PHE A 50 15.33 4.02 16.46
C PHE A 50 14.14 4.31 15.51
N LEU A 51 14.40 4.57 14.23
CA LEU A 51 13.36 4.74 13.21
C LEU A 51 13.32 3.52 12.31
N GLY A 52 12.11 3.07 12.02
CA GLY A 52 11.87 2.04 11.02
C GLY A 52 10.52 2.19 10.34
N ALA A 53 10.35 1.48 9.23
CA ALA A 53 9.12 1.39 8.48
C ALA A 53 8.89 -0.06 8.04
N THR A 54 7.63 -0.47 8.02
CA THR A 54 7.21 -1.76 7.47
C THR A 54 6.29 -1.46 6.29
N PRO A 55 6.84 -1.36 5.07
CA PRO A 55 6.01 -1.21 3.88
C PRO A 55 5.19 -2.48 3.64
N ASP A 56 4.09 -2.37 2.90
CA ASP A 56 3.26 -3.53 2.55
C ASP A 56 3.90 -4.39 1.45
N GLY A 57 4.85 -3.83 0.70
CA GLY A 57 5.64 -4.58 -0.28
C GLY A 57 6.72 -3.75 -0.98
N LEU A 58 7.59 -4.45 -1.70
CA LEU A 58 8.64 -3.86 -2.54
C LEU A 58 8.40 -4.18 -4.01
N VAL A 59 8.64 -3.20 -4.88
CA VAL A 59 8.65 -3.39 -6.34
C VAL A 59 10.03 -2.99 -6.86
N GLY A 60 10.73 -3.96 -7.46
CA GLY A 60 12.13 -3.75 -7.85
C GLY A 60 13.01 -3.36 -6.65
N ASP A 61 13.97 -2.45 -6.89
CA ASP A 61 14.94 -2.04 -5.88
C ASP A 61 14.67 -0.64 -5.30
N ASP A 62 13.85 0.18 -5.98
CA ASP A 62 13.66 1.60 -5.66
C ASP A 62 12.21 2.01 -5.35
N THR A 63 11.26 1.07 -5.36
CA THR A 63 9.83 1.39 -5.18
C THR A 63 9.22 0.65 -3.99
N LEU A 64 8.51 1.41 -3.15
CA LEU A 64 7.76 0.90 -2.00
C LEU A 64 6.27 0.90 -2.31
N VAL A 65 5.58 -0.12 -1.81
CA VAL A 65 4.12 -0.24 -1.89
C VAL A 65 3.54 -0.02 -0.49
N GLU A 66 2.56 0.88 -0.41
CA GLU A 66 1.74 1.13 0.78
C GLU A 66 0.27 1.00 0.39
N MET A 67 -0.38 -0.02 0.93
CA MET A 67 -1.77 -0.35 0.69
C MET A 67 -2.63 0.17 1.84
N LYS A 68 -3.52 1.10 1.52
CA LYS A 68 -4.49 1.63 2.48
C LYS A 68 -5.84 0.95 2.36
N CYS A 69 -6.33 0.40 3.47
CA CYS A 69 -7.72 -0.01 3.62
C CYS A 69 -8.41 0.79 4.74
N PRO A 70 -9.01 1.95 4.43
CA PRO A 70 -9.67 2.77 5.44
C PRO A 70 -10.88 2.02 6.02
N TYR A 71 -10.95 1.93 7.34
CA TYR A 71 -12.04 1.24 8.04
C TYR A 71 -13.44 1.75 7.64
N ALA A 72 -13.55 3.05 7.35
CA ALA A 72 -14.80 3.68 6.95
C ALA A 72 -15.35 3.19 5.59
N ALA A 73 -14.52 2.54 4.77
CA ALA A 73 -14.86 2.01 3.46
C ALA A 73 -14.59 0.49 3.32
N ARG A 74 -14.44 -0.21 4.45
CA ARG A 74 -14.15 -1.67 4.49
C ARG A 74 -15.17 -2.56 3.77
N ASP A 75 -16.42 -2.11 3.69
CA ASP A 75 -17.54 -2.86 3.09
C ASP A 75 -17.93 -2.25 1.73
N LEU A 76 -17.09 -1.36 1.19
CA LEU A 76 -17.35 -0.63 -0.04
C LEU A 76 -16.33 -1.03 -1.08
N THR A 77 -16.78 -1.09 -2.34
CA THR A 77 -15.84 -1.07 -3.45
C THR A 77 -15.15 0.30 -3.53
N PRO A 78 -13.96 0.41 -4.16
CA PRO A 78 -13.27 1.69 -4.30
C PRO A 78 -14.14 2.77 -4.95
N LEU A 79 -14.85 2.39 -6.02
CA LEU A 79 -15.79 3.27 -6.73
C LEU A 79 -16.89 3.79 -5.80
N GLU A 80 -17.45 2.93 -4.95
CA GLU A 80 -18.46 3.35 -3.98
C GLU A 80 -17.87 4.22 -2.87
N GLY A 81 -16.65 3.94 -2.42
CA GLY A 81 -15.93 4.77 -1.45
C GLY A 81 -15.71 6.19 -1.95
N VAL A 82 -15.25 6.32 -3.21
CA VAL A 82 -15.05 7.61 -3.89
C VAL A 82 -16.38 8.35 -4.04
N ARG A 83 -17.43 7.67 -4.53
CA ARG A 83 -18.77 8.25 -4.68
C ARG A 83 -19.34 8.74 -3.36
N LYS A 84 -19.11 8.02 -2.26
CA LYS A 84 -19.53 8.38 -0.91
C LYS A 84 -18.60 9.42 -0.24
N LYS A 85 -17.59 9.95 -0.94
CA LYS A 85 -16.57 10.89 -0.44
C LYS A 85 -15.93 10.44 0.88
N LYS A 86 -15.77 9.12 1.05
CA LYS A 86 -15.15 8.54 2.24
C LYS A 86 -13.65 8.84 2.19
N LYS A 87 -13.14 9.55 3.21
CA LYS A 87 -11.72 9.91 3.28
C LYS A 87 -10.86 8.66 3.50
N ILE A 88 -9.81 8.54 2.71
CA ILE A 88 -8.68 7.65 2.97
C ILE A 88 -7.78 8.43 3.94
N LEU A 89 -8.02 8.32 5.24
CA LEU A 89 -7.08 8.80 6.26
C LEU A 89 -5.98 7.75 6.42
#